data_AF-I0I4H4-F1
#
_entry.id   AF-I0I4H4-F1
#
_cell.length_a   1.000
_cell.length_b   1.000
_cell.length_c   1.000
_cell.angle_alpha   90.00
_cell.angle_beta   90.00
_cell.angle_gamma   90.00
#
_symmetry.space_group_name_H-M   'P 1'
#
loop_
_entity.id
_entity.type
_entity.pdbx_description
1 polymer ?
#
loop_
_entity_poly.entity_id
_entity_poly.type
_entity_poly.pdbx_seq_one_letter_code
_entity_poly.pdbx_strand_id
1 'polypeptide(L)'
;MQLHAFQHEATIATIEPPRVETGAHLITVAPPPSVTMFGWKLQFRGPETHPLGSCVSQNVNHFHVEVFRQNPRGRWDYVLNVHLGAYRSSGRRCFVLYNNTRPYVCWKVCSPTWNQLKEMFVWILIAAAAIAGVVLAAWIISAIASAAATVAWPVLLLL
;
A
#
# COMPACT_ATOMS: atom_id res chain seq x y z
N MET A 1 -57.79 15.44 -31.03
CA MET A 1 -57.16 14.13 -30.80
C MET A 1 -55.72 14.27 -31.23
N GLN A 2 -54.67 14.16 -30.42
CA GLN A 2 -54.50 13.87 -29.00
C GLN A 2 -53.04 14.27 -28.70
N LEU A 3 -52.80 15.09 -27.67
CA LEU A 3 -51.47 15.28 -27.11
C LEU A 3 -51.00 13.93 -26.54
N HIS A 4 -49.81 13.48 -26.90
CA HIS A 4 -49.08 12.49 -26.11
C HIS A 4 -47.71 13.03 -25.76
N ALA A 5 -47.67 13.70 -24.60
CA ALA A 5 -46.50 13.80 -23.77
C ALA A 5 -46.09 12.37 -23.36
N PHE A 6 -44.87 11.96 -23.71
CA PHE A 6 -44.23 10.85 -23.05
C PHE A 6 -43.62 11.38 -21.75
N GLN A 7 -44.34 11.18 -20.65
CA GLN A 7 -43.77 11.20 -19.31
C GLN A 7 -42.85 9.98 -19.18
N HIS A 8 -41.56 10.21 -19.00
CA HIS A 8 -40.72 9.27 -18.27
C HIS A 8 -40.49 9.88 -16.90
N GLU A 9 -41.10 9.27 -15.90
CA GLU A 9 -40.87 9.55 -14.49
C GLU A 9 -39.39 9.32 -14.17
N ALA A 10 -38.64 10.40 -14.00
CA ALA A 10 -37.36 10.33 -13.33
C ALA A 10 -37.68 10.16 -11.83
N THR A 11 -37.57 8.93 -11.32
CA THR A 11 -37.53 8.69 -9.89
C THR A 11 -36.29 9.40 -9.33
N ILE A 12 -36.51 10.57 -8.72
CA ILE A 12 -35.49 11.28 -7.96
C ILE A 12 -35.19 10.38 -6.76
N ALA A 13 -34.04 9.70 -6.78
CA ALA A 13 -33.52 9.03 -5.61
C ALA A 13 -33.41 10.08 -4.48
N THR A 14 -34.24 9.94 -3.46
CA THR A 14 -34.16 10.74 -2.25
C THR A 14 -32.83 10.41 -1.58
N ILE A 15 -31.84 11.30 -1.73
CA ILE A 15 -30.58 11.23 -0.99
C ILE A 15 -30.94 11.60 0.46
N GLU A 16 -31.06 10.60 1.32
CA GLU A 16 -31.19 10.82 2.75
C GLU A 16 -29.91 11.53 3.23
N PRO A 17 -29.99 12.69 3.91
CA PRO A 17 -28.81 13.38 4.38
C PRO A 17 -28.10 12.49 5.41
N PRO A 18 -26.77 12.36 5.35
CA PRO A 18 -26.05 11.51 6.29
C PRO A 18 -26.28 12.00 7.72
N ARG A 19 -26.82 11.11 8.56
CA ARG A 19 -26.88 11.32 10.01
C ARG A 19 -25.46 11.43 10.55
N VAL A 20 -25.18 12.53 11.25
CA VAL A 20 -23.94 12.71 12.00
C VAL A 20 -24.06 11.88 13.27
N GLU A 21 -23.58 10.65 13.24
CA GLU A 21 -23.33 9.87 14.45
C GLU A 21 -22.02 10.36 15.08
N THR A 22 -22.14 11.02 16.24
CA THR A 22 -21.00 11.37 17.10
C THR A 22 -20.43 10.10 17.74
N GLY A 23 -19.59 9.39 17.00
CA GLY A 23 -18.72 8.32 17.47
C GLY A 23 -17.38 8.47 16.76
N ALA A 24 -16.27 8.35 17.51
CA ALA A 24 -14.89 8.60 17.06
C ALA A 24 -14.67 8.33 15.56
N HIS A 25 -14.40 9.39 14.78
CA HIS A 25 -14.01 9.29 13.38
C HIS A 25 -12.72 8.48 13.25
N LEU A 26 -12.86 7.16 13.16
CA LEU A 26 -11.88 6.31 12.52
C LEU A 26 -11.96 6.67 11.05
N ILE A 27 -11.05 7.55 10.59
CA ILE A 27 -10.75 7.65 9.17
C ILE A 27 -10.28 6.25 8.78
N THR A 28 -11.15 5.46 8.15
CA THR A 28 -10.77 4.19 7.57
C THR A 28 -9.85 4.50 6.39
N VAL A 29 -8.55 4.54 6.66
CA VAL A 29 -7.53 4.76 5.63
C VAL A 29 -7.53 3.51 4.75
N ALA A 30 -7.94 3.64 3.49
CA ALA A 30 -7.89 2.54 2.53
C ALA A 30 -6.43 2.17 2.21
N PRO A 31 -6.12 0.88 1.93
CA PRO A 31 -4.80 0.51 1.48
C PRO A 31 -4.46 1.14 0.12
N PRO A 32 -3.18 1.39 -0.18
CA PRO A 32 -2.77 1.86 -1.49
C PRO A 32 -3.24 0.92 -2.61
N PRO A 33 -3.50 1.45 -3.82
CA PRO A 33 -3.79 0.60 -4.97
C PRO A 33 -2.60 -0.32 -5.29
N SER A 34 -2.87 -1.48 -5.88
CA SER A 34 -1.80 -2.36 -6.33
C SER A 34 -1.04 -1.77 -7.52
N VAL A 35 0.28 -1.93 -7.55
CA VAL A 35 1.12 -1.58 -8.70
C VAL A 35 1.41 -2.85 -9.49
N THR A 36 1.08 -2.87 -10.79
CA THR A 36 1.38 -4.01 -11.69
C THR A 36 2.12 -3.52 -12.92
N MET A 37 3.38 -3.94 -13.08
CA MET A 37 4.23 -3.53 -14.20
C MET A 37 5.30 -4.60 -14.49
N PHE A 38 5.68 -4.78 -15.75
CA PHE A 38 6.80 -5.67 -16.14
C PHE A 38 6.71 -7.12 -15.59
N GLY A 39 5.50 -7.66 -15.43
CA GLY A 39 5.30 -8.99 -14.84
C GLY A 39 5.53 -9.06 -13.33
N TRP A 40 5.52 -7.92 -12.63
CA TRP A 40 5.56 -7.81 -11.18
C TRP A 40 4.33 -7.10 -10.65
N LYS A 41 3.83 -7.56 -9.49
CA LYS A 41 2.71 -6.95 -8.80
C LYS A 41 3.05 -6.71 -7.33
N LEU A 42 2.86 -5.48 -6.86
CA LEU A 42 2.90 -5.12 -5.45
C LEU A 42 1.47 -4.85 -5.01
N GLN A 43 0.93 -5.69 -4.13
CA GLN A 43 -0.41 -5.58 -3.59
C GLN A 43 -0.34 -5.14 -2.14
N PHE A 44 -1.09 -4.10 -1.79
CA PHE A 44 -1.17 -3.60 -0.43
C PHE A 44 -2.44 -4.13 0.25
N ARG A 45 -2.33 -4.60 1.49
CA ARG A 45 -3.47 -5.03 2.32
C ARG A 45 -3.38 -4.41 3.71
N GLY A 46 -4.53 -4.21 4.36
CA GLY A 46 -4.67 -3.56 5.66
C GLY A 46 -5.48 -2.26 5.58
N PRO A 47 -5.23 -1.27 6.47
CA PRO A 47 -4.14 -1.23 7.44
C PRO A 47 -4.37 -2.17 8.62
N GLU A 48 -3.27 -2.58 9.26
CA GLU A 48 -3.23 -3.31 10.52
C GLU A 48 -2.49 -2.50 11.58
N THR A 49 -2.82 -2.73 12.85
CA THR A 49 -2.24 -1.99 13.99
C THR A 49 -1.74 -2.95 15.05
N HIS A 50 -0.43 -3.18 15.09
CA HIS A 50 0.22 -3.95 16.14
C HIS A 50 1.72 -3.64 16.17
N PRO A 51 2.48 -4.09 17.19
CA PRO A 51 3.93 -3.96 17.21
C PRO A 51 4.59 -4.77 16.09
N LEU A 52 5.70 -4.27 15.56
CA LEU A 52 6.50 -4.97 14.53
C LEU A 52 7.67 -5.72 15.18
N GLY A 53 7.36 -6.52 16.20
CA GLY A 53 8.33 -7.30 16.96
C GLY A 53 9.44 -6.45 17.58
N SER A 54 10.69 -6.91 17.45
CA SER A 54 11.87 -6.17 17.94
C SER A 54 12.20 -4.93 17.10
N CYS A 55 11.60 -4.76 15.91
CA CYS A 55 11.88 -3.61 15.07
C CYS A 55 11.29 -2.32 15.65
N VAL A 56 10.01 -2.40 16.03
CA VAL A 56 9.27 -1.33 16.71
C VAL A 56 8.36 -1.99 17.75
N SER A 57 8.67 -1.76 19.03
CA SER A 57 7.96 -2.37 20.16
C SER A 57 6.62 -1.71 20.48
N GLN A 58 6.41 -0.47 20.04
CA GLN A 58 5.11 0.20 20.11
C GLN A 58 4.21 -0.18 18.92
N ASN A 59 2.91 0.08 19.04
CA ASN A 59 1.96 -0.13 17.95
C ASN A 59 2.34 0.71 16.71
N VAL A 60 2.27 0.07 15.55
CA VAL A 60 2.51 0.68 14.24
C VAL A 60 1.31 0.42 13.35
N ASN A 61 0.78 1.47 12.73
CA ASN A 61 -0.16 1.34 11.63
C ASN A 61 0.62 0.97 10.37
N HIS A 62 0.30 -0.15 9.75
CA HIS A 62 1.06 -0.64 8.60
C HIS A 62 0.21 -1.43 7.61
N PHE A 63 0.74 -1.57 6.41
CA PHE A 63 0.20 -2.43 5.38
C PHE A 63 1.09 -3.65 5.19
N HIS A 64 0.47 -4.75 4.81
CA HIS A 64 1.17 -5.83 4.12
C HIS A 64 1.43 -5.41 2.69
N VAL A 65 2.68 -5.50 2.24
CA VAL A 65 3.08 -5.33 0.85
C VAL A 65 3.46 -6.70 0.31
N GLU A 66 2.51 -7.32 -0.35
CA GLU A 66 2.68 -8.62 -1.00
C GLU A 66 3.26 -8.42 -2.41
N VAL A 67 4.34 -9.13 -2.70
CA VAL A 67 5.03 -9.09 -3.99
C VAL A 67 4.76 -10.39 -4.73
N PHE A 68 4.29 -10.26 -5.97
CA PHE A 68 4.05 -11.36 -6.88
C PHE A 68 4.83 -11.19 -8.17
N ARG A 69 5.20 -12.31 -8.78
CA ARG A 69 5.80 -12.37 -10.11
C ARG A 69 4.89 -13.16 -11.04
N GLN A 70 4.72 -12.68 -12.26
CA GLN A 70 3.98 -13.41 -13.28
C GLN A 70 4.86 -14.54 -13.86
N ASN A 71 4.31 -15.75 -13.90
CA ASN A 71 4.97 -16.91 -14.48
C ASN A 71 4.68 -17.04 -15.99
N PRO A 72 5.36 -17.95 -16.72
CA PRO A 72 5.16 -18.11 -18.16
C PRO A 72 3.74 -18.49 -18.59
N ARG A 73 2.90 -18.96 -17.66
CA ARG A 73 1.48 -19.29 -17.90
C ARG A 73 0.56 -18.11 -17.60
N GLY A 74 1.10 -16.92 -17.35
CA GLY A 74 0.36 -15.70 -17.04
C GLY A 74 -0.21 -15.64 -15.61
N ARG A 75 0.11 -16.62 -14.74
CA ARG A 75 -0.38 -16.65 -13.36
C ARG A 75 0.58 -15.93 -12.42
N TRP A 76 0.06 -15.45 -11.29
CA TRP A 76 0.83 -14.74 -10.26
C TRP A 76 1.35 -15.71 -9.21
N ASP A 77 2.67 -15.85 -9.13
CA ASP A 77 3.35 -16.58 -8.07
C ASP A 77 3.71 -15.61 -6.95
N TYR A 78 3.36 -15.96 -5.71
CA TYR A 78 3.74 -15.20 -4.53
C TYR A 78 5.25 -15.31 -4.26
N VAL A 79 5.89 -14.20 -3.92
CA VAL A 79 7.35 -14.14 -3.71
C VAL A 79 7.69 -13.73 -2.28
N LEU A 80 7.09 -12.65 -1.78
CA LEU A 80 7.49 -11.99 -0.54
C LEU A 80 6.31 -11.22 0.04
N ASN A 81 6.24 -11.10 1.36
CA ASN A 81 5.40 -10.16 2.07
C ASN A 81 6.27 -9.38 3.06
N VAL A 82 6.07 -8.07 3.13
CA VAL A 82 6.73 -7.19 4.09
C VAL A 82 5.70 -6.26 4.73
N HIS A 83 6.03 -5.76 5.91
CA HIS A 83 5.23 -4.77 6.61
C HIS A 83 5.80 -3.38 6.32
N LEU A 84 5.00 -2.51 5.73
CA LEU A 84 5.35 -1.11 5.48
C LEU A 84 4.37 -0.23 6.24
N GLY A 85 4.87 0.57 7.18
CA GLY A 85 4.00 1.35 8.05
C GLY A 85 4.56 2.70 8.44
N ALA A 86 3.76 3.40 9.23
CA ALA A 86 4.12 4.67 9.84
C ALA A 86 3.78 4.67 11.33
N TYR A 87 4.60 5.40 12.09
CA TYR A 87 4.38 5.63 13.51
C TYR A 87 4.97 6.99 13.92
N ARG A 88 4.67 7.45 15.14
CA ARG A 88 5.31 8.64 15.72
C ARG A 88 6.35 8.24 16.77
N SER A 89 7.53 8.82 16.67
CA SER A 89 8.62 8.70 17.65
C SER A 89 9.07 10.09 18.05
N SER A 90 8.92 10.44 19.34
CA SER A 90 9.29 11.77 19.87
C SER A 90 8.71 12.92 19.03
N GLY A 91 7.43 12.82 18.66
CA GLY A 91 6.72 13.81 17.84
C GLY A 91 7.04 13.79 16.34
N ARG A 92 8.04 13.03 15.89
CA ARG A 92 8.39 12.90 14.47
C ARG A 92 7.67 11.71 13.85
N ARG A 93 7.15 11.89 12.64
CA ARG A 93 6.64 10.77 11.82
C ARG A 93 7.81 9.92 11.36
N CYS A 94 7.70 8.61 11.48
CA CYS A 94 8.68 7.65 11.01
C CYS A 94 8.01 6.62 10.13
N PHE A 95 8.65 6.26 9.02
CA PHE A 95 8.30 5.09 8.23
C PHE A 95 9.13 3.90 8.68
N VAL A 96 8.54 2.72 8.57
CA VAL A 96 9.19 1.45 8.88
C VAL A 96 8.90 0.43 7.79
N LEU A 97 9.94 -0.24 7.33
CA LEU A 97 9.89 -1.45 6.53
C LEU A 97 10.40 -2.61 7.39
N TYR A 98 9.58 -3.64 7.53
CA TYR A 98 9.87 -4.79 8.38
C TYR A 98 9.52 -6.12 7.72
N ASN A 99 10.38 -7.12 7.93
CA ASN A 99 10.12 -8.52 7.59
C ASN A 99 10.88 -9.44 8.55
N ASN A 100 10.23 -10.50 9.00
CA ASN A 100 10.82 -11.54 9.85
C ASN A 100 11.14 -12.85 9.10
N THR A 101 10.99 -12.88 7.78
CA THR A 101 11.42 -14.01 6.94
C THR A 101 12.68 -13.63 6.19
N ARG A 102 13.62 -14.56 5.96
CA ARG A 102 14.85 -14.22 5.21
C ARG A 102 14.50 -13.72 3.80
N PRO A 103 15.06 -12.57 3.33
CA PRO A 103 16.00 -11.70 4.05
C PRO A 103 15.29 -10.83 5.10
N TYR A 104 15.78 -10.90 6.35
CA TYR A 104 15.26 -10.11 7.46
C TYR A 104 15.53 -8.62 7.22
N VAL A 105 14.54 -7.77 7.50
CA VAL A 105 14.72 -6.32 7.45
C VAL A 105 14.01 -5.63 8.60
N CYS A 106 14.67 -4.63 9.15
CA CYS A 106 14.09 -3.62 10.02
C CYS A 106 14.71 -2.28 9.64
N TRP A 107 14.04 -1.54 8.77
CA TRP A 107 14.51 -0.23 8.31
C TRP A 107 13.53 0.84 8.77
N LYS A 108 14.02 1.78 9.58
CA LYS A 108 13.26 2.90 10.13
C LYS A 108 13.83 4.23 9.65
N VAL A 109 12.96 5.16 9.28
CA VAL A 109 13.34 6.52 8.86
C VAL A 109 12.39 7.53 9.47
N CYS A 110 12.88 8.43 10.29
CA CYS A 110 12.09 9.52 10.89
C CYS A 110 12.27 10.83 10.11
N SER A 111 11.17 11.55 9.93
CA SER A 111 11.03 12.60 8.91
C SER A 111 11.31 12.06 7.50
N PRO A 112 10.56 11.03 7.04
CA PRO A 112 10.82 10.39 5.77
C PRO A 112 10.64 11.37 4.62
N THR A 113 11.40 11.13 3.54
CA THR A 113 11.24 11.76 2.23
C THR A 113 10.71 10.75 1.23
N TRP A 114 10.14 11.23 0.13
CA TRP A 114 9.64 10.34 -0.93
C TRP A 114 10.75 9.44 -1.50
N ASN A 115 11.97 9.98 -1.63
CA ASN A 115 13.13 9.21 -2.10
C ASN A 115 13.49 8.06 -1.13
N GLN A 116 13.42 8.28 0.18
CA GLN A 116 13.65 7.21 1.16
C GLN A 116 12.56 6.14 1.10
N LEU A 117 11.30 6.52 0.85
CA LEU A 117 10.25 5.54 0.62
C LEU A 117 10.51 4.74 -0.67
N LYS A 118 10.93 5.40 -1.75
CA LYS A 118 11.35 4.73 -2.99
C LYS A 118 12.48 3.75 -2.72
N GLU A 119 13.50 4.12 -1.96
CA GLU A 119 14.62 3.23 -1.61
C GLU A 119 14.16 1.99 -0.82
N MET A 120 13.18 2.14 0.09
CA MET A 120 12.55 0.99 0.74
C MET A 120 11.91 0.04 -0.28
N PHE A 121 11.19 0.56 -1.29
CA PHE A 121 10.63 -0.28 -2.37
C PHE A 121 11.68 -0.88 -3.30
N VAL A 122 12.78 -0.17 -3.58
CA VAL A 122 13.93 -0.72 -4.31
C VAL A 122 14.47 -1.94 -3.57
N TRP A 123 14.63 -1.85 -2.24
CA TRP A 123 15.07 -2.97 -1.42
C TRP A 123 14.08 -4.15 -1.50
N ILE A 124 12.77 -3.89 -1.37
CA ILE A 124 11.72 -4.94 -1.48
C ILE A 124 11.86 -5.70 -2.80
N LEU A 125 12.05 -4.98 -3.91
CA LEU A 125 12.16 -5.57 -5.24
C LEU A 125 13.46 -6.36 -5.43
N ILE A 126 14.59 -5.87 -4.91
CA ILE A 126 15.86 -6.60 -4.93
C ILE A 126 15.74 -7.90 -4.12
N ALA A 127 15.15 -7.84 -2.93
CA ALA A 127 14.90 -9.00 -2.09
C ALA A 127 13.99 -10.02 -2.80
N ALA A 128 12.89 -9.55 -3.38
CA ALA A 128 11.96 -10.40 -4.14
C ALA A 128 12.63 -11.03 -5.37
N ALA A 129 13.42 -10.28 -6.12
CA ALA A 129 14.16 -10.80 -7.28
C ALA A 129 15.17 -11.90 -6.87
N ALA A 130 15.88 -11.69 -5.76
CA ALA A 130 16.80 -12.69 -5.21
C ALA A 130 16.07 -13.97 -4.78
N ILE A 131 14.94 -13.87 -4.07
CA ILE A 131 14.10 -15.03 -3.69
C ILE A 131 13.58 -15.77 -4.93
N ALA A 132 13.12 -15.03 -5.93
CA ALA A 132 12.60 -15.60 -7.17
C ALA A 132 13.70 -16.13 -8.12
N GLY A 133 14.98 -15.97 -7.78
CA GLY A 133 16.10 -16.44 -8.59
C GLY A 133 16.23 -15.73 -9.94
N VAL A 134 15.91 -14.43 -10.00
CA VAL A 134 15.92 -13.65 -11.24
C VAL A 134 16.75 -12.37 -11.14
N VAL A 135 17.31 -11.96 -12.27
CA VAL A 135 17.98 -10.67 -12.41
C VAL A 135 16.99 -9.68 -13.00
N LEU A 136 16.79 -8.55 -12.33
CA LEU A 136 16.04 -7.42 -12.85
C LEU A 136 16.98 -6.29 -13.22
N ALA A 137 16.73 -5.66 -14.37
CA ALA A 137 17.44 -4.45 -14.74
C ALA A 137 17.14 -3.33 -13.74
N ALA A 138 18.15 -2.54 -13.38
CA ALA A 138 18.02 -1.47 -12.37
C ALA A 138 16.93 -0.45 -12.71
N TRP A 139 16.69 -0.18 -14.00
CA TRP A 139 15.65 0.74 -14.44
C TRP A 139 14.23 0.18 -14.22
N ILE A 140 14.03 -1.15 -14.35
CA ILE A 140 12.76 -1.82 -14.03
C ILE A 140 12.48 -1.69 -12.53
N ILE A 141 13.49 -1.98 -11.70
CA ILE A 141 13.39 -1.85 -10.25
C ILE A 141 13.02 -0.40 -9.87
N SER A 142 13.74 0.58 -10.42
CA SER A 142 13.48 2.00 -10.15
C SER A 142 12.08 2.43 -10.59
N ALA A 143 11.59 1.96 -11.73
CA ALA A 143 10.26 2.30 -12.24
C ALA A 143 9.14 1.76 -11.32
N ILE A 144 9.19 0.47 -10.97
CA ILE A 144 8.21 -0.15 -10.07
C ILE A 144 8.29 0.51 -8.69
N ALA A 145 9.49 0.72 -8.15
CA ALA A 145 9.68 1.34 -6.84
C ALA A 145 9.15 2.77 -6.80
N SER A 146 9.34 3.55 -7.87
CA SER A 146 8.82 4.91 -7.97
C SER A 146 7.29 4.91 -8.01
N ALA A 147 6.68 4.03 -8.81
CA ALA A 147 5.21 3.91 -8.85
C ALA A 147 4.65 3.50 -7.48
N ALA A 148 5.25 2.51 -6.82
CA ALA A 148 4.87 2.05 -5.50
C ALA A 148 5.01 3.14 -4.43
N ALA A 149 6.13 3.88 -4.44
CA ALA A 149 6.33 5.02 -3.55
C ALA A 149 5.27 6.10 -3.77
N THR A 150 4.97 6.47 -5.02
CA THR A 150 3.95 7.48 -5.34
C THR A 150 2.57 7.10 -4.82
N VAL A 151 2.15 5.83 -4.96
CA VAL A 151 0.82 5.42 -4.48
C VAL A 151 0.77 5.25 -2.96
N ALA A 152 1.86 4.79 -2.33
CA ALA A 152 1.90 4.56 -0.89
C ALA A 152 2.14 5.85 -0.09
N TRP A 153 2.86 6.82 -0.66
CA TRP A 153 3.26 8.07 0.01
C TRP A 153 2.10 8.82 0.67
N PRO A 154 1.04 9.24 -0.04
CA PRO A 154 -0.05 9.99 0.58
C PRO A 154 -0.75 9.17 1.67
N VAL A 155 -0.89 7.86 1.49
CA VAL A 155 -1.55 6.97 2.44
C VAL A 155 -0.74 6.81 3.72
N LEU A 156 0.58 6.58 3.61
CA LEU A 156 1.47 6.50 4.77
C LEU A 156 1.56 7.84 5.53
N LEU A 157 1.30 8.97 4.87
CA LEU A 157 1.16 10.26 5.53
C LEU A 157 -0.18 10.46 6.24
N LEU A 158 -1.15 9.56 6.06
CA LEU A 158 -2.42 9.57 6.78
C LEU A 158 -2.43 8.57 7.94
N LEU A 159 -1.48 7.63 7.96
CA LEU A 159 -1.20 6.75 9.10
C LEU A 159 -0.52 7.50 10.26
#